data_AF-A0A9D8IYJ2-F1
#
_entry.id   AF-A0A9D8IYJ2-F1
#
_cell.length_a   1.000
_cell.length_b   1.000
_cell.length_c   1.000
_cell.angle_alpha   90.00
_cell.angle_beta   90.00
_cell.angle_gamma   90.00
#
_symmetry.space_group_name_H-M   'P 1'
#
loop_
_entity.id
_entity.type
_entity.pdbx_description
1 polymer ?
#
loop_
_entity_poly.entity_id
_entity_poly.type
_entity_poly.pdbx_seq_one_letter_code
_entity_poly.pdbx_strand_id
1 'polypeptide(L)'
;MSGFDYDLVIVGGGLVGGSLALALARAPLRVAVVDAQSETQRRTAPAGLRALALAQGSVQILDRLGVWPAVVPKATPISRIHVSDRGHFGKTRLDAER
;
A
#
# COMPACT_ATOMS: atom_id res chain seq x y z
N MET A 1 27.73 -8.39 -23.12
CA MET A 1 26.53 -7.91 -22.38
C MET A 1 26.92 -7.81 -20.93
N SER A 2 26.95 -6.61 -20.35
CA SER A 2 27.07 -6.46 -18.90
C SER A 2 25.80 -7.03 -18.27
N GLY A 3 25.91 -8.09 -17.48
CA GLY A 3 24.77 -8.70 -16.79
C GLY A 3 24.15 -7.73 -15.79
N PHE A 4 22.85 -7.83 -15.60
CA PHE A 4 22.17 -7.19 -14.48
C PHE A 4 22.19 -8.16 -13.29
N ASP A 5 23.22 -8.07 -12.46
CA ASP A 5 23.28 -8.89 -11.24
C ASP A 5 22.40 -8.27 -10.15
N TYR A 6 21.54 -9.06 -9.53
CA TYR A 6 20.72 -8.64 -8.39
C TYR A 6 20.61 -9.79 -7.41
N ASP A 7 20.58 -9.48 -6.12
CA ASP A 7 20.36 -10.49 -5.07
C ASP A 7 18.86 -10.83 -4.95
N LEU A 8 17.99 -9.86 -5.29
CA LEU A 8 16.54 -10.01 -5.24
C LEU A 8 15.86 -9.11 -6.27
N VAL A 9 14.85 -9.66 -6.97
CA VAL A 9 14.01 -8.91 -7.92
C VAL A 9 12.56 -8.96 -7.45
N ILE A 10 11.96 -7.78 -7.28
CA ILE A 10 10.54 -7.59 -6.95
C ILE A 10 9.79 -7.31 -8.24
N VAL A 11 8.87 -8.21 -8.61
CA VAL A 11 8.00 -8.04 -9.78
C VAL A 11 6.70 -7.38 -9.34
N GLY A 12 6.51 -6.12 -9.76
CA GLY A 12 5.38 -5.26 -9.42
C GLY A 12 5.79 -4.13 -8.48
N GLY A 13 5.82 -2.90 -8.98
CA GLY A 13 6.12 -1.67 -8.24
C GLY A 13 4.88 -0.97 -7.68
N GLY A 14 3.82 -1.71 -7.39
CA GLY A 14 2.64 -1.21 -6.70
C GLY A 14 2.87 -1.03 -5.20
N LEU A 15 1.79 -0.84 -4.42
CA LEU A 15 1.87 -0.59 -2.97
C LEU A 15 2.70 -1.65 -2.23
N VAL A 16 2.43 -2.93 -2.48
CA VAL A 16 3.11 -4.05 -1.79
C VAL A 16 4.60 -4.11 -2.16
N GLY A 17 4.92 -4.08 -3.45
CA GLY A 17 6.32 -4.16 -3.90
C GLY A 17 7.14 -2.94 -3.51
N GLY A 18 6.53 -1.74 -3.54
CA GLY A 18 7.14 -0.51 -3.03
C GLY A 18 7.40 -0.59 -1.52
N SER A 19 6.43 -1.06 -0.73
CA SER A 19 6.62 -1.26 0.72
C SER A 19 7.72 -2.28 1.03
N LEU A 20 7.82 -3.38 0.27
CA LEU A 20 8.89 -4.36 0.43
C LEU A 20 10.26 -3.76 0.07
N ALA A 21 10.35 -3.02 -1.03
CA ALA A 21 11.58 -2.35 -1.45
C ALA A 21 12.05 -1.35 -0.37
N LEU A 22 11.13 -0.59 0.23
CA LEU A 22 11.44 0.31 1.34
C LEU A 22 11.90 -0.44 2.59
N ALA A 23 11.25 -1.56 2.94
CA ALA A 23 11.63 -2.38 4.07
C ALA A 23 13.05 -2.96 3.91
N LEU A 24 13.44 -3.27 2.67
CA LEU A 24 14.76 -3.81 2.33
C LEU A 24 15.80 -2.73 2.01
N ALA A 25 15.46 -1.44 2.02
CA ALA A 25 16.34 -0.36 1.57
C ALA A 25 17.67 -0.26 2.34
N ARG A 26 17.72 -0.80 3.57
CA ARG A 26 18.91 -0.84 4.42
C ARG A 26 19.58 -2.22 4.48
N ALA A 27 19.03 -3.21 3.80
CA ALA A 27 19.64 -4.53 3.70
C ALA A 27 20.88 -4.46 2.78
N PRO A 28 21.91 -5.28 3.00
CA PRO A 28 23.07 -5.37 2.12
C PRO A 28 22.74 -6.20 0.86
N LEU A 29 21.67 -5.84 0.16
CA LEU A 29 21.15 -6.53 -1.02
C LEU A 29 21.02 -5.56 -2.20
N ARG A 30 21.43 -6.00 -3.39
CA ARG A 30 21.11 -5.36 -4.67
C ARG A 30 19.69 -5.75 -5.07
N VAL A 31 18.74 -4.88 -4.75
CA VAL A 31 17.32 -5.10 -5.04
C VAL A 31 16.91 -4.38 -6.33
N ALA A 32 16.29 -5.10 -7.25
CA ALA A 32 15.59 -4.51 -8.39
C ALA A 32 14.07 -4.54 -8.18
N VAL A 33 13.38 -3.50 -8.62
CA VAL A 33 11.91 -3.49 -8.77
C VAL A 33 11.60 -3.35 -10.24
N VAL A 34 10.84 -4.29 -10.79
CA VAL A 34 10.42 -4.28 -12.19
C VAL A 34 8.90 -4.19 -12.23
N ASP A 35 8.38 -3.27 -13.03
CA ASP A 35 6.95 -3.12 -13.25
C ASP A 35 6.67 -3.14 -14.75
N ALA A 36 5.55 -3.75 -15.14
CA ALA A 36 5.10 -3.77 -16.53
C ALA A 36 4.56 -2.40 -16.97
N GLN A 37 4.13 -1.57 -16.01
CA GLN A 37 3.60 -0.24 -16.26
C GLN A 37 4.65 0.83 -16.01
N SER A 38 4.75 1.79 -16.94
CA SER A 38 5.54 3.00 -16.72
C SER A 38 4.98 3.81 -15.54
N GLU A 39 5.79 4.72 -15.00
CA GLU A 39 5.33 5.63 -13.94
C GLU A 39 4.10 6.43 -14.37
N THR A 40 4.11 6.96 -15.61
CA THR A 40 2.99 7.71 -16.17
C THR A 40 1.73 6.86 -16.23
N GLN A 41 1.84 5.61 -16.70
CA GLN A 41 0.70 4.68 -16.77
C GLN A 41 0.13 4.37 -15.39
N ARG A 42 0.99 4.19 -14.37
CA ARG A 42 0.53 3.93 -12.99
C ARG A 42 -0.21 5.11 -12.39
N ARG A 43 0.24 6.34 -12.64
CA ARG A 43 -0.39 7.57 -12.12
C ARG A 43 -1.75 7.85 -12.76
N THR A 44 -1.95 7.48 -14.02
CA THR A 44 -3.20 7.73 -14.75
C THR A 44 -4.14 6.52 -14.77
N ALA A 45 -3.69 5.36 -14.27
CA ALA A 45 -4.51 4.16 -14.21
C ALA A 45 -5.74 4.37 -13.29
N PRO A 46 -6.92 3.81 -13.64
CA PRO A 46 -8.11 3.89 -12.79
C PRO A 46 -7.89 3.36 -11.37
N ALA A 47 -6.96 2.41 -11.19
CA ALA A 47 -6.59 1.89 -9.88
C ALA A 47 -5.96 2.97 -8.97
N GLY A 48 -5.17 3.90 -9.53
CA GLY A 48 -4.59 5.02 -8.80
C GLY A 48 -5.60 6.11 -8.42
N LEU A 49 -6.79 6.07 -9.00
CA LEU A 49 -7.89 7.01 -8.72
C LEU A 49 -8.88 6.48 -7.66
N ARG A 50 -8.75 5.22 -7.25
CA ARG A 50 -9.65 4.64 -6.23
C ARG A 50 -9.18 5.02 -4.84
N ALA A 51 -10.14 5.41 -4.00
CA ALA A 51 -9.90 5.51 -2.56
C ALA A 51 -9.52 4.13 -2.01
N LEU A 52 -8.48 4.10 -1.18
CA LEU A 52 -8.03 2.88 -0.50
C LEU A 52 -8.32 3.01 0.99
N ALA A 53 -9.08 2.07 1.55
CA ALA A 53 -9.21 1.93 2.98
C ALA A 53 -7.95 1.23 3.53
N LEU A 54 -7.19 1.95 4.36
CA LEU A 54 -6.02 1.40 5.05
C LEU A 54 -6.44 0.94 6.46
N ALA A 55 -6.13 -0.32 6.79
CA ALA A 55 -6.21 -0.79 8.16
C ALA A 55 -5.16 -0.09 9.03
N GLN A 56 -5.42 0.05 10.33
CA GLN A 56 -4.51 0.72 11.25
C GLN A 56 -3.12 0.07 11.29
N GLY A 57 -3.04 -1.26 11.18
CA GLY A 57 -1.76 -1.97 11.08
C GLY A 57 -0.95 -1.57 9.83
N SER A 58 -1.61 -1.36 8.69
CA SER A 58 -0.95 -0.89 7.46
C SER A 58 -0.42 0.54 7.63
N VAL A 59 -1.19 1.41 8.29
CA VAL A 59 -0.74 2.78 8.63
C VAL A 59 0.53 2.74 9.49
N GLN A 60 0.55 1.90 10.54
CA GLN A 60 1.71 1.73 11.41
C GLN A 60 2.95 1.21 10.66
N ILE A 61 2.77 0.30 9.70
CA ILE A 61 3.86 -0.19 8.86
C ILE A 61 4.40 0.94 7.98
N LEU A 62 3.53 1.69 7.29
CA LEU A 62 3.92 2.81 6.44
C LEU A 62 4.62 3.92 7.23
N ASP A 63 4.25 4.12 8.48
CA ASP A 63 4.90 5.05 9.39
C ASP A 63 6.31 4.60 9.77
N ARG A 64 6.49 3.32 10.12
CA ARG A 64 7.80 2.71 10.36
C ARG A 64 8.71 2.72 9.12
N LEU A 65 8.11 2.65 7.93
CA LEU A 65 8.81 2.79 6.65
C LEU A 65 9.11 4.26 6.29
N GLY A 66 8.67 5.23 7.10
CA GLY A 66 8.95 6.66 6.95
C GLY A 66 8.14 7.36 5.86
N VAL A 67 7.12 6.70 5.28
CA VAL A 67 6.34 7.28 4.17
C VAL A 67 4.98 7.82 4.59
N TRP A 68 4.45 7.41 5.74
CA TRP A 68 3.15 7.89 6.23
C TRP A 68 3.04 9.42 6.38
N PRO A 69 4.07 10.17 6.84
CA PRO A 69 3.98 11.63 6.94
C PRO A 69 3.65 12.34 5.61
N ALA A 70 4.04 11.76 4.47
CA ALA A 70 3.71 12.29 3.15
C ALA A 70 2.28 11.91 2.68
N VAL A 71 1.68 10.89 3.28
CA VAL A 71 0.37 10.34 2.93
C VAL A 71 -0.74 10.95 3.80
N VAL A 72 -0.50 11.13 5.10
CA VAL A 72 -1.51 11.58 6.07
C VAL A 72 -2.26 12.86 5.68
N PRO A 73 -1.66 13.88 5.02
CA PRO A 73 -2.39 15.09 4.64
C PRO A 73 -3.47 14.86 3.57
N LYS A 74 -3.42 13.72 2.87
CA LYS A 74 -4.37 13.31 1.84
C LYS A 74 -5.30 12.19 2.31
N ALA A 75 -5.13 11.71 3.54
CA ALA A 75 -5.92 10.63 4.09
C ALA A 75 -7.17 11.17 4.82
N THR A 76 -8.21 10.34 4.92
CA THR A 76 -9.40 10.65 5.71
C THR A 76 -9.62 9.55 6.74
N PRO A 77 -9.73 9.86 8.04
CA PRO A 77 -9.99 8.87 9.07
C PRO A 77 -11.33 8.17 8.86
N ILE A 78 -11.34 6.84 9.01
CA ILE A 78 -12.58 6.05 9.05
C ILE A 78 -12.99 5.92 10.52
N SER A 79 -13.96 6.73 10.96
CA SER A 79 -14.45 6.71 12.34
C SER A 79 -15.55 5.68 12.58
N ARG A 80 -16.27 5.25 11.54
CA ARG A 80 -17.37 4.28 11.65
C ARG A 80 -17.39 3.32 10.48
N ILE A 81 -17.56 2.03 10.77
CA ILE A 81 -17.74 0.97 9.77
C ILE A 81 -19.07 0.27 10.05
N HIS A 82 -19.90 0.10 9.02
CA HIS A 82 -21.14 -0.66 9.08
C HIS A 82 -21.10 -1.76 8.03
N VAL A 83 -21.16 -3.01 8.48
CA VAL A 83 -21.22 -4.19 7.62
C VAL A 83 -22.62 -4.80 7.75
N SER A 84 -23.28 -4.97 6.61
CA SER A 84 -24.63 -5.54 6.50
C SER A 84 -24.77 -6.26 5.17
N ASP A 85 -25.62 -7.28 5.13
CA ASP A 85 -25.94 -8.00 3.90
C ASP A 85 -27.45 -7.95 3.62
N ARG A 86 -27.81 -7.68 2.37
CA ARG A 86 -29.19 -7.38 1.99
C ARG A 86 -30.03 -8.65 2.00
N GLY A 87 -31.04 -8.68 2.88
CA GLY A 87 -31.94 -9.82 3.02
C GLY A 87 -31.47 -10.85 4.05
N HIS A 88 -30.31 -10.65 4.67
CA HIS A 88 -29.80 -11.51 5.75
C HIS A 88 -29.87 -10.79 7.10
N PHE A 89 -30.12 -11.56 8.17
CA PHE A 89 -30.12 -11.05 9.53
C PHE A 89 -28.68 -10.90 10.05
N GLY A 90 -28.44 -9.86 10.83
CA GLY A 90 -27.13 -9.57 11.42
C GLY A 90 -26.49 -8.31 10.80
N LYS A 91 -25.81 -7.54 11.64
CA LYS A 91 -25.02 -6.38 11.24
C LYS A 91 -23.90 -6.15 12.24
N THR A 92 -22.74 -5.78 11.72
CA THR A 92 -21.58 -5.40 12.54
C THR A 92 -21.37 -3.90 12.42
N ARG A 93 -21.21 -3.23 13.55
CA ARG A 93 -20.89 -1.80 13.61
C ARG A 93 -19.65 -1.62 14.46
N LEU A 94 -18.68 -0.94 13.89
CA LEU A 94 -17.44 -0.55 14.57
C LEU A 94 -17.44 0.97 14.63
N ASP A 95 -17.11 1.51 15.79
CA ASP A 95 -16.97 2.94 16.04
C ASP A 95 -15.59 3.16 16.65
N ALA A 96 -14.84 4.15 16.17
CA ALA A 96 -13.48 4.39 16.62
C ALA A 96 -13.41 4.90 18.07
N GLU A 97 -14.53 5.38 18.63
CA GLU A 97 -14.61 5.92 19.99
C GLU A 97 -15.14 4.91 21.04
N ARG A 98 -15.47 3.67 20.64
CA ARG A 98 -16.11 2.67 21.52
C ARG A 98 -15.48 1.28 21.47
#